data_AF-K9C5C1-F1
#
_entry.id   AF-K9C5C1-F1
#
_cell.length_a   1.000
_cell.length_b   1.000
_cell.length_c   1.000
_cell.angle_alpha   90.00
_cell.angle_beta   90.00
_cell.angle_gamma   90.00
#
_symmetry.space_group_name_H-M   'P 1'
#
loop_
_entity.id
_entity.type
_entity.pdbx_description
1 polymer ?
#
loop_
_entity_poly.entity_id
_entity_poly.type
_entity_poly.pdbx_seq_one_letter_code
_entity_poly.pdbx_strand_id
1 'polypeptide(L)'
;MHIRDYYPLTNSSFIQHLHIFSYVFMAVSILYLIAANWFMLPNSIQLAIPPVILLVSAWFSTEDTLSDGVRQTLHSVCGLMIGLSLAVIGQVYQTGADSYLLFLIWTLLLLPWLYRPNIGIFALICIISQLTLFLFFKQTFWSEKFLYLYLIALNLLSLIEFGICIKKYRALRFAFIAWIAVISIIGMIQYLSNENIPYLISAFFSGIIAFYYFFKKDDQLCASLMAAVLGVTATIWLVDGINNLFKDSNEFIFLLIAGIIFIWFALISYLLIKIFRQSRFYIIPLAIGAWLAGLALAAFTLVFWEAISLVIGVVFVGLAFILLKKSQSYFFRQFAYCLFISGQTAFLFHLGSETDQILWVLIAQIFILCISYFLKSHWFFILIQMLATYGIAFIYLLQLDHSLWSIHSTQTYLNLTLLSYLVFSLVLLPKRESIALYERSIFLCVLVVILVASFFNTFMGLVPENSIDQQLWVLYLLPVVWLLCFSVLHLYRQLKALTFFAFLIFGVFLIVLGYFEIFILLIILTWALKKKDYIVYGVSLTVFVFVFWQLYYNLQITFLAKSASIFISGIVLLALSWLFQRENKNDLVKGEKE
;
A
#
# COMPACT_ATOMS: atom_id res chain seq x y z
N MET A 1 38.29 1.68 4.36
CA MET A 1 36.90 1.51 4.83
C MET A 1 36.04 1.29 3.58
N HIS A 2 35.54 0.08 3.33
CA HIS A 2 34.74 -0.22 2.13
C HIS A 2 33.61 0.80 1.97
N ILE A 3 33.52 1.45 0.80
CA ILE A 3 32.34 2.25 0.44
C ILE A 3 31.16 1.27 0.40
N ARG A 4 30.28 1.35 1.39
CA ARG A 4 29.09 0.49 1.45
C ARG A 4 27.98 1.21 0.69
N ASP A 5 27.72 0.78 -0.55
CA ASP A 5 26.71 1.37 -1.43
C ASP A 5 25.28 1.02 -1.02
N TYR A 6 24.82 1.50 0.13
CA TYR A 6 23.52 1.09 0.66
C TYR A 6 22.32 1.52 -0.22
N TYR A 7 22.47 2.54 -1.07
CA TYR A 7 21.43 3.11 -1.94
C TYR A 7 21.98 3.36 -3.37
N PRO A 8 22.05 2.34 -4.25
CA PRO A 8 22.72 2.45 -5.53
C PRO A 8 21.82 3.14 -6.56
N LEU A 9 21.91 4.48 -6.62
CA LEU A 9 21.13 5.31 -7.55
C LEU A 9 21.50 5.09 -9.02
N THR A 10 22.70 4.58 -9.30
CA THR A 10 23.16 4.25 -10.66
C THR A 10 22.73 2.86 -11.13
N ASN A 11 22.02 2.09 -10.31
CA ASN A 11 21.54 0.76 -10.67
C ASN A 11 20.59 0.81 -11.88
N SER A 12 20.83 -0.03 -12.88
CA SER A 12 20.02 -0.10 -14.11
C SER A 12 18.54 -0.37 -13.83
N SER A 13 18.21 -1.19 -12.85
CA SER A 13 16.81 -1.43 -12.45
C SER A 13 16.16 -0.16 -11.91
N PHE A 14 16.86 0.61 -11.07
CA PHE A 14 16.31 1.85 -10.54
C PHE A 14 16.15 2.92 -11.63
N ILE A 15 17.15 3.07 -12.51
CA ILE A 15 17.07 3.97 -13.67
C ILE A 15 15.86 3.63 -14.55
N GLN A 16 15.58 2.34 -14.79
CA GLN A 16 14.40 1.93 -15.54
C GLN A 16 13.09 2.35 -14.85
N HIS A 17 13.00 2.27 -13.52
CA HIS A 17 11.83 2.74 -12.79
C HIS A 17 11.65 4.26 -12.87
N LEU A 18 12.75 5.03 -12.84
CA LEU A 18 12.69 6.49 -13.04
C LEU A 18 12.14 6.84 -14.44
N HIS A 19 12.59 6.13 -15.48
CA HIS A 19 12.01 6.29 -16.82
C HIS A 19 10.52 5.95 -16.85
N ILE A 20 10.12 4.85 -16.23
CA ILE A 20 8.70 4.46 -16.15
C ILE A 20 7.89 5.56 -15.43
N PHE A 21 8.34 6.03 -14.27
CA PHE A 21 7.67 7.09 -13.52
C PHE A 21 7.58 8.39 -14.31
N SER A 22 8.62 8.76 -15.07
CA SER A 22 8.56 9.97 -15.90
C SER A 22 7.41 9.95 -16.90
N TYR A 23 7.24 8.86 -17.66
CA TYR A 23 6.17 8.75 -18.65
C TYR A 23 4.80 8.66 -17.99
N VAL A 24 4.70 7.94 -16.86
CA VAL A 24 3.46 7.87 -16.08
C VAL A 24 3.06 9.25 -15.57
N PHE A 25 4.00 10.05 -15.05
CA PHE A 25 3.71 11.40 -14.56
C PHE A 25 3.24 12.31 -15.69
N MET A 26 3.93 12.30 -16.84
CA MET A 26 3.52 13.07 -18.00
C MET A 26 2.12 12.65 -18.51
N ALA A 27 1.80 11.35 -18.47
CA ALA A 27 0.47 10.86 -18.85
C ALA A 27 -0.62 11.29 -17.85
N VAL A 28 -0.36 11.15 -16.55
CA VAL A 28 -1.28 11.55 -15.49
C VAL A 28 -1.49 13.06 -15.47
N SER A 29 -0.46 13.88 -15.74
CA SER A 29 -0.64 15.33 -15.81
C SER A 29 -1.64 15.75 -16.87
N ILE A 30 -1.75 15.03 -17.99
CA ILE A 30 -2.73 15.30 -19.05
C ILE A 30 -4.15 14.96 -18.56
N LEU A 31 -4.31 13.86 -17.82
CA LEU A 31 -5.58 13.54 -17.17
C LEU A 31 -6.03 14.68 -16.26
N TYR A 32 -5.13 15.20 -15.42
CA TYR A 32 -5.41 16.36 -14.56
C TYR A 32 -5.69 17.63 -15.35
N LEU A 33 -5.03 17.84 -16.49
CA LEU A 33 -5.26 19.00 -17.35
C LEU A 33 -6.67 19.00 -17.93
N ILE A 34 -7.15 17.84 -18.38
CA ILE A 34 -8.52 17.67 -18.88
C ILE A 34 -9.52 17.83 -17.73
N ALA A 35 -9.23 17.26 -16.55
CA ALA A 35 -10.05 17.44 -15.36
C ALA A 35 -10.10 18.89 -14.87
N ALA A 36 -9.07 19.70 -15.14
CA ALA A 36 -9.04 21.14 -14.84
C ALA A 36 -10.03 21.96 -15.66
N ASN A 37 -10.76 21.33 -16.58
CA ASN A 37 -11.79 21.96 -17.40
C ASN A 37 -11.22 23.19 -18.12
N TRP A 38 -10.17 22.93 -18.91
CA TRP A 38 -9.34 23.83 -19.71
C TRP A 38 -10.09 24.63 -20.79
N PHE A 39 -11.25 25.20 -20.45
CA PHE A 39 -12.13 25.99 -21.32
C PHE A 39 -11.44 27.15 -22.04
N MET A 40 -10.30 27.62 -21.53
CA MET A 40 -9.50 28.67 -22.17
C MET A 40 -8.88 28.21 -23.51
N LEU A 41 -8.81 26.90 -23.77
CA LEU A 41 -8.33 26.37 -25.03
C LEU A 41 -9.48 26.24 -26.05
N PRO A 42 -9.27 26.63 -27.32
CA PRO A 42 -10.20 26.36 -28.41
C PRO A 42 -10.55 24.88 -28.52
N ASN A 43 -11.79 24.57 -28.89
CA ASN A 43 -12.29 23.19 -29.04
C ASN A 43 -11.42 22.32 -29.96
N SER A 44 -10.87 22.91 -31.03
CA SER A 44 -9.96 22.22 -31.95
C SER A 44 -8.67 21.75 -31.26
N ILE A 45 -8.14 22.55 -30.33
CA ILE A 45 -6.94 22.21 -29.56
C ILE A 45 -7.26 21.13 -28.53
N GLN A 46 -8.38 21.25 -27.82
CA GLN A 46 -8.81 20.24 -26.85
C GLN A 46 -8.95 18.86 -27.50
N LEU A 47 -9.61 18.79 -28.67
CA LEU A 47 -9.80 17.55 -29.43
C LEU A 47 -8.48 16.99 -30.01
N ALA A 48 -7.48 17.84 -30.27
CA ALA A 48 -6.22 17.43 -30.85
C ALA A 48 -5.22 16.87 -29.81
N ILE A 49 -5.25 17.36 -28.58
CA ILE A 49 -4.20 17.06 -27.58
C ILE A 49 -4.07 15.54 -27.30
N PRO A 50 -5.12 14.81 -26.85
CA PRO A 50 -4.95 13.39 -26.55
C PRO A 50 -4.57 12.53 -27.78
N PRO A 51 -5.15 12.72 -28.98
CA PRO A 51 -4.73 12.01 -30.18
C PRO A 51 -3.29 12.30 -30.62
N VAL A 52 -2.82 13.55 -30.53
CA VAL A 52 -1.43 13.89 -30.86
C VAL A 52 -0.46 13.21 -29.91
N ILE A 53 -0.76 13.21 -28.61
CA ILE A 53 0.07 12.55 -27.60
C ILE A 53 0.09 11.04 -27.82
N LEU A 54 -1.06 10.44 -28.14
CA LEU A 54 -1.17 9.04 -28.54
C LEU A 54 -0.26 8.72 -29.72
N LEU A 55 -0.31 9.52 -30.80
CA LEU A 55 0.50 9.33 -31.99
C LEU A 55 2.00 9.43 -31.67
N VAL A 56 2.39 10.45 -30.91
CA VAL A 56 3.79 10.65 -30.49
C VAL A 56 4.27 9.47 -29.63
N SER A 57 3.49 9.03 -28.63
CA SER A 57 3.86 7.89 -27.80
C SER A 57 3.91 6.58 -28.58
N ALA A 58 3.02 6.39 -29.55
CA ALA A 58 3.03 5.22 -30.43
C ALA A 58 4.26 5.22 -31.34
N TRP A 59 4.63 6.37 -31.90
CA TRP A 59 5.84 6.53 -32.71
C TRP A 59 7.10 6.21 -31.91
N PHE A 60 7.28 6.84 -30.75
CA PHE A 60 8.44 6.57 -29.88
C PHE A 60 8.51 5.09 -29.44
N SER A 61 7.38 4.42 -29.26
CA SER A 61 7.34 2.99 -28.90
C SER A 61 7.95 2.06 -29.96
N THR A 62 8.13 2.54 -31.20
CA THR A 62 8.77 1.77 -32.28
C THR A 62 10.30 1.77 -32.19
N GLU A 63 10.91 2.60 -31.35
CA GLU A 63 12.36 2.65 -31.21
C GLU A 63 12.94 1.36 -30.60
N ASP A 64 13.90 0.76 -31.29
CA ASP A 64 14.55 -0.50 -30.88
C ASP A 64 15.45 -0.36 -29.64
N THR A 65 15.84 0.86 -29.29
CA THR A 65 16.71 1.12 -28.13
C THR A 65 15.99 1.10 -26.78
N LEU A 66 14.64 1.06 -26.79
CA LEU A 66 13.83 1.12 -25.59
C LEU A 66 13.72 -0.23 -24.88
N SER A 67 13.86 -0.20 -23.55
CA SER A 67 13.58 -1.38 -22.72
C SER A 67 12.11 -1.81 -22.82
N ASP A 68 11.85 -3.10 -22.70
CA ASP A 68 10.49 -3.66 -22.75
C ASP A 68 9.52 -3.00 -21.75
N GLY A 69 10.01 -2.67 -20.55
CA GLY A 69 9.21 -1.97 -19.53
C GLY A 69 8.76 -0.59 -20.00
N VAL A 70 9.69 0.20 -20.56
CA VAL A 70 9.37 1.53 -21.10
C VAL A 70 8.42 1.43 -22.28
N ARG A 71 8.65 0.49 -23.20
CA ARG A 71 7.76 0.25 -24.33
C ARG A 71 6.32 -0.11 -23.89
N GLN A 72 6.19 -0.99 -22.89
CA GLN A 72 4.89 -1.32 -22.30
C GLN A 72 4.21 -0.10 -21.66
N THR A 73 4.98 0.77 -20.99
CA THR A 73 4.43 2.02 -20.46
C THR A 73 3.94 2.96 -21.55
N LEU A 74 4.69 3.16 -22.64
CA LEU A 74 4.24 4.00 -23.77
C LEU A 74 2.95 3.48 -24.38
N HIS A 75 2.84 2.16 -24.60
CA HIS A 75 1.58 1.56 -25.03
C HIS A 75 0.44 1.81 -24.03
N SER A 76 0.71 1.75 -22.72
CA SER A 76 -0.28 2.06 -21.68
C SER A 76 -0.70 3.52 -21.70
N VAL A 77 0.22 4.44 -21.99
CA VAL A 77 -0.09 5.85 -22.26
C VAL A 77 -0.99 5.98 -23.49
N CYS A 78 -0.73 5.27 -24.59
CA CYS A 78 -1.64 5.24 -25.74
C CYS A 78 -3.04 4.76 -25.33
N GLY A 79 -3.12 3.67 -24.55
CA GLY A 79 -4.38 3.14 -24.03
C GLY A 79 -5.16 4.14 -23.19
N LEU A 80 -4.46 4.91 -22.36
CA LEU A 80 -5.03 6.00 -21.56
C LEU A 80 -5.50 7.17 -22.43
N MET A 81 -4.71 7.57 -23.43
CA MET A 81 -5.06 8.65 -24.35
C MET A 81 -6.28 8.32 -25.23
N ILE A 82 -6.53 7.04 -25.54
CA ILE A 82 -7.78 6.60 -26.20
C ILE A 82 -9.00 6.98 -25.35
N GLY A 83 -8.97 6.63 -24.06
CA GLY A 83 -10.05 6.98 -23.12
C GLY A 83 -10.22 8.48 -22.94
N LEU A 84 -9.11 9.21 -22.80
CA LEU A 84 -9.14 10.67 -22.71
C LEU A 84 -9.68 11.32 -23.99
N SER A 85 -9.38 10.79 -25.17
CA SER A 85 -9.96 11.27 -26.43
C SER A 85 -11.48 11.15 -26.42
N LEU A 86 -12.01 10.00 -25.98
CA LEU A 86 -13.46 9.78 -25.84
C LEU A 86 -14.08 10.74 -24.81
N ALA A 87 -13.41 10.96 -23.68
CA ALA A 87 -13.86 11.88 -22.65
C ALA A 87 -13.95 13.32 -23.16
N VAL A 88 -12.92 13.80 -23.88
CA VAL A 88 -12.91 15.16 -24.45
C VAL A 88 -13.99 15.33 -25.51
N ILE A 89 -14.26 14.32 -26.34
CA ILE A 89 -15.38 14.34 -27.30
C ILE A 89 -16.71 14.54 -26.55
N GLY A 90 -16.94 13.79 -25.47
CA GLY A 90 -18.14 13.93 -24.65
C GLY A 90 -18.27 15.32 -24.02
N GLN A 91 -17.16 15.91 -23.57
CA GLN A 91 -17.12 17.25 -22.98
C GLN A 91 -17.38 18.36 -24.01
N VAL A 92 -16.64 18.38 -25.13
CA VAL A 92 -16.68 19.45 -26.14
C VAL A 92 -18.03 19.51 -26.84
N TYR A 93 -18.56 18.35 -27.22
CA TYR A 93 -19.83 18.28 -27.94
C TYR A 93 -21.05 18.20 -27.02
N GLN A 94 -20.85 18.17 -25.70
CA GLN A 94 -21.91 18.06 -24.68
C GLN A 94 -22.96 16.99 -25.03
N THR A 95 -22.51 15.85 -25.55
CA THR A 95 -23.37 14.85 -26.19
C THR A 95 -24.33 14.16 -25.22
N GLY A 96 -24.30 14.50 -23.93
CA GLY A 96 -25.00 13.75 -22.88
C GLY A 96 -24.61 12.28 -22.88
N ALA A 97 -23.44 11.93 -23.43
CA ALA A 97 -23.07 10.56 -23.72
C ALA A 97 -23.10 9.72 -22.45
N ASP A 98 -23.79 8.59 -22.55
CA ASP A 98 -23.90 7.62 -21.46
C ASP A 98 -22.50 7.14 -21.04
N SER A 99 -22.18 7.31 -19.76
CA SER A 99 -20.85 6.95 -19.23
C SER A 99 -20.55 5.48 -19.45
N TYR A 100 -21.55 4.60 -19.31
CA TYR A 100 -21.41 3.18 -19.61
C TYR A 100 -20.88 2.95 -21.04
N LEU A 101 -21.51 3.54 -22.05
CA LEU A 101 -21.12 3.38 -23.45
C LEU A 101 -19.69 3.87 -23.70
N LEU A 102 -19.30 4.99 -23.07
CA LEU A 102 -17.95 5.54 -23.20
C LEU A 102 -16.90 4.54 -22.68
N PHE A 103 -17.08 4.01 -21.48
CA PHE A 103 -16.14 3.05 -20.90
C PHE A 103 -16.18 1.69 -21.63
N LEU A 104 -17.34 1.28 -22.17
CA LEU A 104 -17.46 0.08 -23.00
C LEU A 104 -16.63 0.21 -24.28
N ILE A 105 -16.81 1.31 -25.02
CA ILE A 105 -16.05 1.58 -26.25
C ILE A 105 -14.55 1.64 -25.92
N TRP A 106 -14.18 2.29 -24.83
CA TRP A 106 -12.78 2.32 -24.38
C TRP A 106 -12.23 0.91 -24.12
N THR A 107 -12.96 0.06 -23.40
CA THR A 107 -12.57 -1.34 -23.15
C THR A 107 -12.32 -2.09 -24.45
N LEU A 108 -13.24 -1.97 -25.42
CA LEU A 108 -13.13 -2.65 -26.72
C LEU A 108 -11.93 -2.15 -27.54
N LEU A 109 -11.69 -0.83 -27.55
CA LEU A 109 -10.57 -0.22 -28.26
C LEU A 109 -9.19 -0.58 -27.68
N LEU A 110 -9.13 -1.09 -26.45
CA LEU A 110 -7.89 -1.56 -25.84
C LEU A 110 -7.53 -3.00 -26.25
N LEU A 111 -8.51 -3.82 -26.67
CA LEU A 111 -8.26 -5.22 -27.04
C LEU A 111 -7.20 -5.38 -28.15
N PRO A 112 -7.20 -4.59 -29.25
CA PRO A 112 -6.15 -4.67 -30.27
C PRO A 112 -4.74 -4.39 -29.74
N TRP A 113 -4.60 -3.59 -28.68
CA TRP A 113 -3.31 -3.28 -28.07
C TRP A 113 -2.69 -4.46 -27.31
N LEU A 114 -3.44 -5.54 -27.10
CA LEU A 114 -2.93 -6.81 -26.59
C LEU A 114 -2.27 -7.71 -27.66
N TYR A 115 -1.99 -7.19 -28.86
CA TYR A 115 -1.26 -7.92 -29.91
C TYR A 115 0.10 -8.46 -29.41
N ARG A 116 0.73 -7.74 -28.46
CA ARG A 116 1.90 -8.17 -27.70
C ARG A 116 1.52 -8.23 -26.21
N PRO A 117 2.09 -9.17 -25.41
CA PRO A 117 1.90 -9.15 -23.97
C PRO A 117 2.31 -7.80 -23.36
N ASN A 118 1.33 -7.08 -22.83
CA ASN A 118 1.53 -5.81 -22.14
C ASN A 118 0.76 -5.81 -20.82
N ILE A 119 1.49 -5.70 -19.71
CA ILE A 119 0.93 -5.73 -18.36
C ILE A 119 0.05 -4.50 -18.11
N GLY A 120 0.48 -3.31 -18.57
CA GLY A 120 -0.25 -2.07 -18.32
C GLY A 120 -1.56 -1.97 -19.09
N ILE A 121 -1.58 -2.34 -20.38
CA ILE A 121 -2.83 -2.42 -21.15
C ILE A 121 -3.78 -3.46 -20.56
N PHE A 122 -3.27 -4.64 -20.19
CA PHE A 122 -4.11 -5.66 -19.59
C PHE A 122 -4.69 -5.22 -18.24
N ALA A 123 -3.90 -4.59 -17.38
CA ALA A 123 -4.38 -4.04 -16.11
C ALA A 123 -5.44 -2.94 -16.34
N LEU A 124 -5.23 -2.09 -17.35
CA LEU A 124 -6.18 -1.03 -17.71
C LEU A 124 -7.49 -1.62 -18.26
N ILE A 125 -7.43 -2.68 -19.08
CA ILE A 125 -8.62 -3.45 -19.50
C ILE A 125 -9.37 -3.99 -18.28
N CYS A 126 -8.69 -4.65 -17.34
CA CYS A 126 -9.34 -5.22 -16.15
C CYS A 126 -10.00 -4.15 -15.27
N ILE A 127 -9.39 -2.97 -15.12
CA ILE A 127 -9.99 -1.90 -14.33
C ILE A 127 -11.24 -1.35 -15.04
N ILE A 128 -11.12 -1.10 -16.34
CA ILE A 128 -12.18 -0.43 -17.09
C ILE A 128 -13.34 -1.36 -17.39
N SER A 129 -13.10 -2.63 -17.70
CA SER A 129 -14.14 -3.64 -17.89
C SER A 129 -15.01 -3.79 -16.63
N GLN A 130 -14.39 -3.80 -15.44
CA GLN A 130 -15.09 -3.89 -14.15
C GLN A 130 -15.90 -2.61 -13.89
N LEU A 131 -15.33 -1.44 -14.22
CA LEU A 131 -16.05 -0.16 -14.14
C LEU A 131 -17.22 -0.09 -15.12
N THR A 132 -17.03 -0.54 -16.37
CA THR A 132 -18.09 -0.66 -17.38
C THR A 132 -19.21 -1.56 -16.89
N LEU A 133 -18.87 -2.70 -16.29
CA LEU A 133 -19.86 -3.61 -15.73
C LEU A 133 -20.66 -2.95 -14.61
N PHE A 134 -19.99 -2.26 -13.68
CA PHE A 134 -20.64 -1.51 -12.62
C PHE A 134 -21.58 -0.42 -13.18
N LEU A 135 -21.10 0.38 -14.13
CA LEU A 135 -21.89 1.46 -14.74
C LEU A 135 -23.09 0.92 -15.52
N PHE A 136 -22.95 -0.20 -16.24
CA PHE A 136 -24.06 -0.86 -16.92
C PHE A 136 -25.22 -1.14 -15.98
N PHE A 137 -24.96 -1.77 -14.83
CA PHE A 137 -26.02 -2.08 -13.85
C PHE A 137 -26.54 -0.84 -13.13
N LYS A 138 -25.70 0.18 -12.93
CA LYS A 138 -26.10 1.43 -12.29
C LYS A 138 -26.99 2.29 -13.18
N GLN A 139 -26.72 2.36 -14.48
CA GLN A 139 -27.38 3.27 -15.42
C GLN A 139 -28.57 2.61 -16.14
N THR A 140 -28.63 1.28 -16.17
CA THR A 140 -29.72 0.55 -16.82
C THR A 140 -30.68 -0.08 -15.81
N PHE A 141 -31.95 -0.24 -16.18
CA PHE A 141 -33.02 -0.87 -15.37
C PHE A 141 -32.76 -2.34 -14.96
N TRP A 142 -31.65 -2.94 -15.38
CA TRP A 142 -31.31 -4.34 -15.10
C TRP A 142 -31.04 -4.61 -13.63
N SER A 143 -30.50 -3.64 -12.88
CA SER A 143 -30.28 -3.79 -11.44
C SER A 143 -31.60 -3.91 -10.66
N GLU A 144 -32.62 -3.15 -11.06
CA GLU A 144 -33.95 -3.22 -10.45
C GLU A 144 -34.66 -4.53 -10.79
N LYS A 145 -34.55 -5.00 -12.03
CA LYS A 145 -35.22 -6.22 -12.51
C LYS A 145 -34.53 -7.51 -12.04
N PHE A 146 -33.20 -7.51 -11.95
CA PHE A 146 -32.39 -8.67 -11.62
C PHE A 146 -31.32 -8.32 -10.59
N LEU A 147 -31.74 -8.19 -9.33
CA LEU A 147 -30.92 -7.76 -8.20
C LEU A 147 -29.55 -8.47 -8.09
N TYR A 148 -29.50 -9.76 -8.40
CA TYR A 148 -28.29 -10.60 -8.21
C TYR A 148 -27.47 -10.81 -9.48
N LEU A 149 -27.94 -10.34 -10.65
CA LEU A 149 -27.24 -10.58 -11.92
C LEU A 149 -25.88 -9.86 -11.96
N TYR A 150 -25.79 -8.69 -11.32
CA TYR A 150 -24.54 -7.96 -11.18
C TYR A 150 -23.46 -8.79 -10.47
N LEU A 151 -23.81 -9.46 -9.36
CA LEU A 151 -22.86 -10.28 -8.58
C LEU A 151 -22.34 -11.46 -9.39
N ILE A 152 -23.22 -12.11 -10.15
CA ILE A 152 -22.86 -13.22 -11.04
C ILE A 152 -21.90 -12.71 -12.11
N ALA A 153 -22.24 -11.61 -12.77
CA ALA A 153 -21.42 -11.02 -13.82
C ALA A 153 -20.04 -10.56 -13.29
N LEU A 154 -19.99 -9.98 -12.09
CA LEU A 154 -18.77 -9.53 -11.43
C LEU A 154 -17.83 -10.70 -11.13
N ASN A 155 -18.35 -11.81 -10.60
CA ASN A 155 -17.54 -13.01 -10.36
C ASN A 155 -17.06 -13.66 -11.65
N LEU A 156 -17.93 -13.76 -12.66
CA LEU A 156 -17.59 -14.35 -13.95
C LEU A 156 -16.51 -13.54 -14.68
N LEU A 157 -16.68 -12.22 -14.77
CA LEU A 157 -15.70 -11.34 -15.41
C LEU A 157 -14.34 -11.43 -14.69
N SER A 158 -14.35 -11.36 -13.36
CA SER A 158 -13.14 -11.48 -12.54
C SER A 158 -12.42 -12.82 -12.73
N LEU A 159 -13.15 -13.92 -12.90
CA LEU A 159 -12.59 -15.25 -13.17
C LEU A 159 -12.02 -15.39 -14.58
N ILE A 160 -12.66 -14.81 -15.59
CA ILE A 160 -12.15 -14.78 -16.97
C ILE A 160 -10.84 -14.01 -17.00
N GLU A 161 -10.81 -12.83 -16.40
CA GLU A 161 -9.62 -11.99 -16.29
C GLU A 161 -8.51 -12.69 -15.51
N PHE A 162 -8.83 -13.35 -14.40
CA PHE A 162 -7.90 -14.20 -13.65
C PHE A 162 -7.32 -15.31 -14.53
N GLY A 163 -8.14 -16.01 -15.30
CA GLY A 163 -7.71 -17.08 -16.20
C GLY A 163 -6.72 -16.60 -17.27
N ILE A 164 -6.92 -15.41 -17.81
CA ILE A 164 -5.99 -14.77 -18.77
C ILE A 164 -4.72 -14.31 -18.04
N CYS A 165 -4.87 -13.70 -16.86
CA CYS A 165 -3.78 -13.22 -16.02
C CYS A 165 -2.78 -14.33 -15.72
N ILE A 166 -3.24 -15.49 -15.27
CA ILE A 166 -2.31 -16.57 -14.90
C ILE A 166 -1.60 -17.15 -16.13
N LYS A 167 -2.25 -17.17 -17.29
CA LYS A 167 -1.65 -17.69 -18.55
C LYS A 167 -0.61 -16.75 -19.15
N LYS A 168 -0.90 -15.44 -19.22
CA LYS A 168 -0.10 -14.46 -19.98
C LYS A 168 0.58 -13.39 -19.10
N TYR A 169 0.00 -13.06 -17.94
CA TYR A 169 0.40 -11.92 -17.11
C TYR A 169 0.65 -12.31 -15.66
N ARG A 170 1.47 -13.36 -15.44
CA ARG A 170 1.68 -13.98 -14.12
C ARG A 170 2.13 -13.00 -13.03
N ALA A 171 2.74 -11.87 -13.40
CA ALA A 171 3.12 -10.80 -12.47
C ALA A 171 1.92 -10.22 -11.68
N LEU A 172 0.73 -10.17 -12.29
CA LEU A 172 -0.49 -9.61 -11.68
C LEU A 172 -1.25 -10.61 -10.79
N ARG A 173 -0.77 -11.85 -10.65
CA ARG A 173 -1.46 -12.89 -9.86
C ARG A 173 -1.80 -12.45 -8.43
N PHE A 174 -0.93 -11.66 -7.80
CA PHE A 174 -1.14 -11.15 -6.44
C PHE A 174 -2.23 -10.08 -6.38
N ALA A 175 -2.32 -9.22 -7.41
CA ALA A 175 -3.39 -8.26 -7.53
C ALA A 175 -4.76 -8.95 -7.69
N PHE A 176 -4.83 -10.05 -8.46
CA PHE A 176 -6.05 -10.83 -8.57
C PHE A 176 -6.43 -11.59 -7.30
N ILE A 177 -5.44 -12.13 -6.54
CA ILE A 177 -5.73 -12.72 -5.22
C ILE A 177 -6.34 -11.66 -4.30
N ALA A 178 -5.78 -10.45 -4.29
CA ALA A 178 -6.31 -9.34 -3.50
C ALA A 178 -7.72 -8.93 -3.97
N TRP A 179 -7.94 -8.82 -5.29
CA TRP A 179 -9.25 -8.50 -5.85
C TRP A 179 -10.31 -9.54 -5.49
N ILE A 180 -9.99 -10.84 -5.61
CA ILE A 180 -10.91 -11.90 -5.19
C ILE A 180 -11.15 -11.85 -3.68
N ALA A 181 -10.14 -11.55 -2.86
CA ALA A 181 -10.33 -11.36 -1.43
C ALA A 181 -11.30 -10.21 -1.11
N VAL A 182 -11.23 -9.09 -1.85
CA VAL A 182 -12.16 -7.97 -1.72
C VAL A 182 -13.59 -8.41 -2.07
N ILE A 183 -13.78 -9.11 -3.19
CA ILE A 183 -15.09 -9.67 -3.57
C ILE A 183 -15.60 -10.61 -2.48
N SER A 184 -14.75 -11.47 -1.95
CA SER A 184 -15.10 -12.44 -0.93
C SER A 184 -15.54 -11.79 0.38
N ILE A 185 -14.81 -10.77 0.84
CA ILE A 185 -15.11 -10.06 2.08
C ILE A 185 -16.38 -9.21 1.92
N ILE A 186 -16.50 -8.44 0.84
CA ILE A 186 -17.69 -7.62 0.57
C ILE A 186 -18.93 -8.51 0.43
N GLY A 187 -18.83 -9.62 -0.30
CA GLY A 187 -19.90 -10.61 -0.42
C GLY A 187 -20.31 -11.17 0.94
N MET A 188 -19.35 -11.46 1.82
CA MET A 188 -19.67 -11.94 3.17
C MET A 188 -20.36 -10.87 4.03
N ILE A 189 -19.87 -9.63 4.01
CA ILE A 189 -20.49 -8.52 4.77
C ILE A 189 -21.93 -8.28 4.29
N GLN A 190 -22.17 -8.31 2.98
CA GLN A 190 -23.52 -8.15 2.42
C GLN A 190 -24.44 -9.33 2.76
N TYR A 191 -23.89 -10.55 2.82
CA TYR A 191 -24.62 -11.71 3.31
C TYR A 191 -25.04 -11.54 4.77
N LEU A 192 -24.14 -11.10 5.65
CA LEU A 192 -24.47 -10.86 7.06
C LEU A 192 -25.53 -9.77 7.26
N SER A 193 -25.61 -8.79 6.36
CA SER A 193 -26.61 -7.72 6.45
C SER A 193 -28.02 -8.15 6.02
N ASN A 194 -28.15 -8.99 4.99
CA ASN A 194 -29.42 -9.25 4.32
C ASN A 194 -29.80 -10.74 4.28
N GLU A 195 -28.95 -11.64 4.79
CA GLU A 195 -29.09 -13.11 4.83
C GLU A 195 -29.38 -13.79 3.48
N ASN A 196 -29.05 -13.13 2.38
CA ASN A 196 -29.36 -13.60 1.03
C ASN A 196 -28.27 -14.53 0.46
N ILE A 197 -28.66 -15.77 0.14
CA ILE A 197 -27.78 -16.84 -0.38
C ILE A 197 -26.86 -16.40 -1.55
N PRO A 198 -27.29 -15.59 -2.54
CA PRO A 198 -26.43 -15.17 -3.63
C PRO A 198 -25.14 -14.45 -3.20
N TYR A 199 -25.19 -13.68 -2.10
CA TYR A 199 -24.00 -13.01 -1.56
C TYR A 199 -23.03 -14.01 -0.93
N LEU A 200 -23.54 -15.05 -0.25
CA LEU A 200 -22.73 -16.14 0.28
C LEU A 200 -22.03 -16.92 -0.85
N ILE A 201 -22.76 -17.21 -1.93
CA ILE A 201 -22.18 -17.86 -3.12
C ILE A 201 -21.07 -16.98 -3.70
N SER A 202 -21.33 -15.68 -3.88
CA SER A 202 -20.32 -14.71 -4.34
C SER A 202 -19.09 -14.69 -3.44
N ALA A 203 -19.28 -14.81 -2.12
CA ALA A 203 -18.19 -14.77 -1.15
C ALA A 203 -17.17 -15.90 -1.36
N PHE A 204 -17.62 -17.11 -1.71
CA PHE A 204 -16.76 -18.29 -1.81
C PHE A 204 -16.42 -18.73 -3.25
N PHE A 205 -17.29 -18.44 -4.23
CA PHE A 205 -17.21 -19.04 -5.56
C PHE A 205 -15.89 -18.77 -6.29
N SER A 206 -15.54 -17.49 -6.48
CA SER A 206 -14.28 -17.09 -7.11
C SER A 206 -13.06 -17.55 -6.31
N GLY A 207 -13.19 -17.51 -4.99
CA GLY A 207 -12.24 -18.01 -4.00
C GLY A 207 -11.82 -19.47 -4.23
N ILE A 208 -12.80 -20.36 -4.26
CA ILE A 208 -12.62 -21.80 -4.40
C ILE A 208 -12.04 -22.17 -5.75
N ILE A 209 -12.52 -21.53 -6.83
CA ILE A 209 -12.04 -21.81 -8.19
C ILE A 209 -10.56 -21.44 -8.34
N ALA A 210 -10.16 -20.26 -7.84
CA ALA A 210 -8.76 -19.85 -7.89
C ALA A 210 -7.87 -20.74 -7.00
N PHE A 211 -8.34 -21.14 -5.81
CA PHE A 211 -7.62 -22.11 -4.96
C PHE A 211 -7.41 -23.44 -5.69
N TYR A 212 -8.47 -24.02 -6.27
CA TYR A 212 -8.40 -25.27 -7.02
C TYR A 212 -7.44 -25.18 -8.21
N TYR A 213 -7.44 -24.05 -8.92
CA TYR A 213 -6.50 -23.81 -10.01
C TYR A 213 -5.05 -23.82 -9.53
N PHE A 214 -4.72 -23.08 -8.47
CA PHE A 214 -3.36 -23.03 -7.91
C PHE A 214 -2.91 -24.37 -7.36
N PHE A 215 -3.84 -25.10 -6.73
CA PHE A 215 -3.63 -26.47 -6.27
C PHE A 215 -3.24 -27.38 -7.44
N LYS A 216 -4.00 -27.35 -8.54
CA LYS A 216 -3.71 -28.19 -9.72
C LYS A 216 -2.39 -27.85 -10.42
N LYS A 217 -1.90 -26.62 -10.24
CA LYS A 217 -0.65 -26.13 -10.82
C LYS A 217 0.56 -26.23 -9.88
N ASP A 218 0.38 -26.83 -8.70
CA ASP A 218 1.39 -26.91 -7.64
C ASP A 218 1.99 -25.55 -7.23
N ASP A 219 1.24 -24.45 -7.42
CA ASP A 219 1.67 -23.12 -6.96
C ASP A 219 1.32 -22.96 -5.48
N GLN A 220 2.18 -23.54 -4.63
CA GLN A 220 1.97 -23.67 -3.19
C GLN A 220 1.76 -22.32 -2.49
N LEU A 221 2.47 -21.28 -2.90
CA LEU A 221 2.37 -19.95 -2.29
C LEU A 221 0.99 -19.36 -2.59
N CYS A 222 0.58 -19.33 -3.86
CA CYS A 222 -0.73 -18.77 -4.23
C CYS A 222 -1.90 -19.60 -3.68
N ALA A 223 -1.77 -20.93 -3.65
CA ALA A 223 -2.77 -21.80 -3.02
C ALA A 223 -2.89 -21.52 -1.51
N SER A 224 -1.77 -21.33 -0.80
CA SER A 224 -1.79 -21.01 0.63
C SER A 224 -2.40 -19.64 0.93
N LEU A 225 -2.11 -18.62 0.10
CA LEU A 225 -2.73 -17.30 0.23
C LEU A 225 -4.23 -17.38 -0.01
N MET A 226 -4.67 -18.13 -1.01
CA MET A 226 -6.10 -18.29 -1.30
C MET A 226 -6.84 -19.07 -0.20
N ALA A 227 -6.19 -20.11 0.36
CA ALA A 227 -6.72 -20.82 1.52
C ALA A 227 -6.85 -19.90 2.74
N ALA A 228 -5.92 -18.97 2.93
CA ALA A 228 -6.04 -17.97 3.97
C ALA A 228 -7.21 -17.02 3.72
N VAL A 229 -7.40 -16.53 2.48
CA VAL A 229 -8.55 -15.67 2.12
C VAL A 229 -9.88 -16.39 2.42
N LEU A 230 -10.03 -17.63 1.96
CA LEU A 230 -11.20 -18.47 2.25
C LEU A 230 -11.38 -18.74 3.75
N GLY A 231 -10.27 -18.91 4.48
CA GLY A 231 -10.27 -19.06 5.93
C GLY A 231 -10.82 -17.82 6.62
N VAL A 232 -10.34 -16.63 6.22
CA VAL A 232 -10.80 -15.34 6.77
C VAL A 232 -12.28 -15.11 6.48
N THR A 233 -12.73 -15.38 5.25
CA THR A 233 -14.13 -15.18 4.89
C THR A 233 -15.05 -16.12 5.66
N ALA A 234 -14.62 -17.38 5.87
CA ALA A 234 -15.31 -18.31 6.75
C ALA A 234 -15.30 -17.86 8.22
N THR A 235 -14.22 -17.25 8.72
CA THR A 235 -14.21 -16.73 10.10
C THR A 235 -15.19 -15.59 10.32
N ILE A 236 -15.39 -14.70 9.34
CA ILE A 236 -16.40 -13.64 9.44
C ILE A 236 -17.79 -14.24 9.64
N TRP A 237 -18.12 -15.29 8.86
CA TRP A 237 -19.38 -16.01 9.00
C TRP A 237 -19.51 -16.77 10.33
N LEU A 238 -18.44 -17.44 10.78
CA LEU A 238 -18.43 -18.17 12.05
C LEU A 238 -18.61 -17.25 13.25
N VAL A 239 -17.95 -16.08 13.25
CA VAL A 239 -18.05 -15.09 14.32
C VAL A 239 -19.48 -14.61 14.46
N ASP A 240 -20.16 -14.29 13.35
CA ASP A 240 -21.55 -13.89 13.37
C ASP A 240 -22.48 -15.02 13.87
N GLY A 241 -22.26 -16.25 13.40
CA GLY A 241 -23.00 -17.42 13.88
C GLY A 241 -22.87 -17.67 15.38
N ILE A 242 -21.66 -17.55 15.94
CA ILE A 242 -21.41 -17.66 17.39
C ILE A 242 -22.10 -16.53 18.14
N ASN A 243 -21.98 -15.30 17.64
CA ASN A 243 -22.61 -14.13 18.25
C ASN A 243 -24.14 -14.29 18.31
N ASN A 244 -24.73 -14.88 17.26
CA ASN A 244 -26.17 -15.16 17.21
C ASN A 244 -26.60 -16.29 18.16
N LEU A 245 -25.76 -17.30 18.38
CA LEU A 245 -26.04 -18.43 19.27
C LEU A 245 -25.90 -18.07 20.76
N PHE A 246 -25.00 -17.15 21.09
CA PHE A 246 -24.66 -16.81 22.47
C PHE A 246 -25.09 -15.39 22.87
N LYS A 247 -26.16 -14.85 22.26
CA LYS A 247 -26.66 -13.48 22.50
C LYS A 247 -26.80 -13.09 23.97
N ASP A 248 -27.07 -14.05 24.86
CA ASP A 248 -27.30 -13.82 26.28
C ASP A 248 -26.05 -13.99 27.16
N SER A 249 -24.99 -14.64 26.67
CA SER A 249 -23.78 -14.92 27.44
C SER A 249 -22.61 -14.10 26.92
N ASN A 250 -22.55 -12.82 27.28
CA ASN A 250 -21.49 -11.93 26.81
C ASN A 250 -20.09 -12.39 27.23
N GLU A 251 -19.97 -13.15 28.33
CA GLU A 251 -18.71 -13.28 29.06
C GLU A 251 -17.60 -14.12 28.41
N PHE A 252 -17.95 -15.14 27.63
CA PHE A 252 -16.98 -16.10 27.10
C PHE A 252 -16.91 -16.15 25.56
N ILE A 253 -17.70 -15.32 24.87
CA ILE A 253 -17.82 -15.34 23.40
C ILE A 253 -16.47 -15.07 22.75
N PHE A 254 -15.73 -14.04 23.18
CA PHE A 254 -14.45 -13.68 22.57
C PHE A 254 -13.36 -14.74 22.78
N LEU A 255 -13.34 -15.40 23.95
CA LEU A 255 -12.42 -16.52 24.21
C LEU A 255 -12.76 -17.72 23.32
N LEU A 256 -14.05 -18.02 23.18
CA LEU A 256 -14.56 -19.11 22.34
C LEU A 256 -14.25 -18.83 20.86
N ILE A 257 -14.48 -17.60 20.40
CA ILE A 257 -14.09 -17.13 19.06
C ILE A 257 -12.58 -17.31 18.84
N ALA A 258 -11.74 -16.86 19.77
CA ALA A 258 -10.29 -16.99 19.66
C ALA A 258 -9.87 -18.47 19.53
N GLY A 259 -10.46 -19.35 20.36
CA GLY A 259 -10.22 -20.79 20.31
C GLY A 259 -10.64 -21.41 18.98
N ILE A 260 -11.84 -21.07 18.47
CA ILE A 260 -12.35 -21.57 17.20
C ILE A 260 -11.50 -21.09 16.03
N ILE A 261 -11.15 -19.81 15.96
CA ILE A 261 -10.29 -19.26 14.91
C ILE A 261 -8.96 -20.03 14.89
N PHE A 262 -8.37 -20.27 16.06
CA PHE A 262 -7.09 -20.95 16.15
C PHE A 262 -7.17 -22.42 15.70
N ILE A 263 -8.18 -23.16 16.15
CA ILE A 263 -8.42 -24.55 15.74
C ILE A 263 -8.70 -24.63 14.23
N TRP A 264 -9.52 -23.71 13.72
CA TRP A 264 -9.91 -23.65 12.31
C TRP A 264 -8.70 -23.43 11.39
N PHE A 265 -7.86 -22.44 11.67
CA PHE A 265 -6.67 -22.18 10.86
C PHE A 265 -5.57 -23.23 11.06
N ALA A 266 -5.49 -23.87 12.23
CA ALA A 266 -4.64 -25.04 12.43
C ALA A 266 -5.10 -26.21 11.55
N LEU A 267 -6.40 -26.45 11.44
CA LEU A 267 -6.99 -27.48 10.57
C LEU A 267 -6.71 -27.18 9.09
N ILE A 268 -6.92 -25.94 8.63
CA ILE A 268 -6.57 -25.50 7.27
C ILE A 268 -5.08 -25.80 6.98
N SER A 269 -4.21 -25.44 7.92
CA SER A 269 -2.76 -25.64 7.78
C SER A 269 -2.39 -27.13 7.76
N TYR A 270 -3.05 -27.95 8.57
CA TYR A 270 -2.89 -29.41 8.57
C TYR A 270 -3.32 -30.03 7.25
N LEU A 271 -4.47 -29.62 6.70
CA LEU A 271 -4.93 -30.06 5.38
C LEU A 271 -3.93 -29.69 4.29
N LEU A 272 -3.38 -28.47 4.33
CA LEU A 272 -2.36 -28.03 3.38
C LEU A 272 -1.06 -28.83 3.49
N ILE A 273 -0.64 -29.25 4.68
CA ILE A 273 0.52 -30.15 4.86
C ILE A 273 0.25 -31.51 4.22
N LYS A 274 -0.94 -32.07 4.44
CA LYS A 274 -1.33 -33.38 3.89
C LYS A 274 -1.39 -33.34 2.35
N ILE A 275 -1.87 -32.24 1.81
CA ILE A 275 -1.95 -31.97 0.37
C ILE A 275 -0.56 -31.74 -0.22
N PHE A 276 0.19 -30.77 0.31
CA PHE A 276 1.50 -30.36 -0.19
C PHE A 276 2.57 -30.90 0.75
N ARG A 277 2.93 -32.18 0.54
CA ARG A 277 3.85 -32.99 1.38
C ARG A 277 5.21 -32.34 1.73
N GLN A 278 5.62 -31.25 1.08
CA GLN A 278 6.90 -30.56 1.31
C GLN A 278 6.81 -29.01 1.34
N SER A 279 5.61 -28.41 1.37
CA SER A 279 5.52 -26.95 1.34
C SER A 279 5.93 -26.34 2.68
N ARG A 280 6.59 -25.17 2.67
CA ARG A 280 6.76 -24.32 3.87
C ARG A 280 5.65 -23.26 3.98
N PHE A 281 4.80 -23.16 2.97
CA PHE A 281 3.79 -22.09 2.86
C PHE A 281 2.52 -22.35 3.67
N TYR A 282 2.34 -23.55 4.25
CA TYR A 282 1.28 -23.81 5.24
C TYR A 282 1.37 -22.90 6.47
N ILE A 283 2.54 -22.31 6.73
CA ILE A 283 2.76 -21.36 7.82
C ILE A 283 1.94 -20.08 7.61
N ILE A 284 1.56 -19.73 6.37
CA ILE A 284 0.85 -18.48 6.05
C ILE A 284 -0.57 -18.48 6.66
N PRO A 285 -1.49 -19.42 6.34
CA PRO A 285 -2.78 -19.50 7.01
C PRO A 285 -2.66 -19.64 8.52
N LEU A 286 -1.70 -20.44 9.00
CA LEU A 286 -1.48 -20.61 10.43
C LEU A 286 -1.15 -19.29 11.13
N ALA A 287 -0.24 -18.51 10.55
CA ALA A 287 0.11 -17.21 11.08
C ALA A 287 -1.11 -16.30 11.08
N ILE A 288 -1.82 -16.16 9.95
CA ILE A 288 -3.01 -15.31 9.84
C ILE A 288 -4.05 -15.69 10.91
N GLY A 289 -4.31 -16.99 11.10
CA GLY A 289 -5.20 -17.48 12.14
C GLY A 289 -4.74 -17.17 13.56
N ALA A 290 -3.44 -17.36 13.86
CA ALA A 290 -2.88 -17.01 15.17
C ALA A 290 -3.02 -15.51 15.46
N TRP A 291 -2.81 -14.65 14.46
CA TRP A 291 -2.95 -13.20 14.60
C TRP A 291 -4.41 -12.77 14.79
N LEU A 292 -5.35 -13.37 14.05
CA LEU A 292 -6.79 -13.12 14.23
C LEU A 292 -7.29 -13.60 15.60
N ALA A 293 -6.85 -14.78 16.03
CA ALA A 293 -7.15 -15.29 17.37
C ALA A 293 -6.58 -14.36 18.46
N GLY A 294 -5.39 -13.80 18.23
CA GLY A 294 -4.79 -12.81 19.13
C GLY A 294 -5.58 -11.52 19.24
N LEU A 295 -6.19 -11.04 18.15
CA LEU A 295 -7.10 -9.89 18.20
C LEU A 295 -8.37 -10.20 19.02
N ALA A 296 -8.97 -11.38 18.83
CA ALA A 296 -10.13 -11.80 19.63
C ALA A 296 -9.75 -11.97 21.11
N LEU A 297 -8.56 -12.49 21.41
CA LEU A 297 -8.07 -12.66 22.78
C LEU A 297 -7.71 -11.32 23.43
N ALA A 298 -7.19 -10.37 22.66
CA ALA A 298 -7.00 -8.99 23.10
C ALA A 298 -8.35 -8.33 23.42
N ALA A 299 -9.36 -8.48 22.55
CA ALA A 299 -10.71 -7.97 22.80
C ALA A 299 -11.33 -8.58 24.07
N PHE A 300 -11.17 -9.90 24.27
CA PHE A 300 -11.54 -10.56 25.52
C PHE A 300 -10.88 -9.89 26.74
N THR A 301 -9.55 -9.69 26.71
CA THR A 301 -8.87 -9.06 27.86
C THR A 301 -9.30 -7.61 28.12
N LEU A 302 -9.80 -6.89 27.12
CA LEU A 302 -10.28 -5.51 27.26
C LEU A 302 -11.71 -5.42 27.83
N VAL A 303 -12.59 -6.35 27.46
CA VAL A 303 -14.00 -6.31 27.86
C VAL A 303 -14.19 -6.74 29.31
N PHE A 304 -13.33 -7.64 29.81
CA PHE A 304 -13.71 -8.42 30.98
C PHE A 304 -13.16 -7.92 32.31
N TRP A 305 -11.88 -7.58 32.43
CA TRP A 305 -11.23 -7.58 33.75
C TRP A 305 -10.63 -6.21 34.08
N GLU A 306 -11.06 -5.59 35.19
CA GLU A 306 -10.47 -4.36 35.74
C GLU A 306 -9.01 -4.61 36.20
N ALA A 307 -8.70 -4.56 37.49
CA ALA A 307 -7.34 -4.79 38.02
C ALA A 307 -6.73 -6.16 37.65
N ILE A 308 -7.57 -7.16 37.35
CA ILE A 308 -7.08 -8.52 37.04
C ILE A 308 -6.55 -8.62 35.60
N SER A 309 -6.96 -7.73 34.68
CA SER A 309 -6.39 -7.69 33.31
C SER A 309 -4.91 -7.29 33.33
N LEU A 310 -4.48 -6.45 34.27
CA LEU A 310 -3.07 -6.09 34.48
C LEU A 310 -2.24 -7.34 34.81
N VAL A 311 -2.73 -8.16 35.74
CA VAL A 311 -2.06 -9.39 36.17
C VAL A 311 -2.01 -10.40 35.02
N ILE A 312 -3.14 -10.61 34.32
CA ILE A 312 -3.19 -11.48 33.14
C ILE A 312 -2.25 -10.98 32.05
N GLY A 313 -2.19 -9.67 31.81
CA GLY A 313 -1.33 -9.05 30.82
C GLY A 313 0.13 -9.37 31.06
N VAL A 314 0.60 -9.18 32.31
CA VAL A 314 1.97 -9.53 32.73
C VAL A 314 2.23 -11.03 32.62
N VAL A 315 1.26 -11.87 33.00
CA VAL A 315 1.38 -13.33 32.90
C VAL A 315 1.49 -13.77 31.44
N PHE A 316 0.67 -13.23 30.54
CA PHE A 316 0.70 -13.55 29.12
C PHE A 316 2.00 -13.12 28.44
N VAL A 317 2.50 -11.91 28.75
CA VAL A 317 3.80 -11.44 28.27
C VAL A 317 4.94 -12.31 28.82
N GLY A 318 4.88 -12.71 30.09
CA GLY A 318 5.85 -13.61 30.71
C GLY A 318 5.86 -15.01 30.09
N LEU A 319 4.68 -15.59 29.85
CA LEU A 319 4.54 -16.88 29.16
C LEU A 319 5.06 -16.79 27.71
N ALA A 320 4.72 -15.71 26.99
CA ALA A 320 5.22 -15.46 25.65
C ALA A 320 6.75 -15.37 25.63
N PHE A 321 7.36 -14.68 26.60
CA PHE A 321 8.81 -14.59 26.75
C PHE A 321 9.47 -15.96 26.90
N ILE A 322 8.92 -16.81 27.77
CA ILE A 322 9.42 -18.18 27.99
C ILE A 322 9.30 -19.02 26.71
N LEU A 323 8.15 -18.93 26.03
CA LEU A 323 7.89 -19.67 24.79
C LEU A 323 8.82 -19.24 23.66
N LEU A 324 9.09 -17.94 23.50
CA LEU A 324 10.00 -17.41 22.48
C LEU A 324 11.44 -17.86 22.69
N LYS A 325 11.86 -18.13 23.94
CA LYS A 325 13.20 -18.62 24.26
C LYS A 325 13.35 -20.13 24.09
N LYS A 326 12.30 -20.91 24.37
CA LYS A 326 12.36 -22.38 24.38
C LYS A 326 11.89 -23.05 23.08
N SER A 327 10.96 -22.46 22.34
CA SER A 327 10.28 -23.16 21.24
C SER A 327 11.02 -23.05 19.90
N GLN A 328 11.11 -24.17 19.18
CA GLN A 328 11.67 -24.26 17.82
C GLN A 328 10.58 -24.36 16.73
N SER A 329 9.33 -24.68 17.11
CA SER A 329 8.26 -24.83 16.12
C SER A 329 7.66 -23.48 15.71
N TYR A 330 7.31 -23.35 14.43
CA TYR A 330 6.69 -22.13 13.89
C TYR A 330 5.36 -21.81 14.58
N PHE A 331 4.60 -22.85 14.94
CA PHE A 331 3.33 -22.73 15.64
C PHE A 331 3.47 -22.06 17.00
N PHE A 332 4.35 -22.59 17.87
CA PHE A 332 4.55 -22.03 19.21
C PHE A 332 5.09 -20.61 19.16
N ARG A 333 5.87 -20.28 18.11
CA ARG A 333 6.36 -18.92 17.91
C ARG A 333 5.24 -17.93 17.55
N GLN A 334 4.33 -18.29 16.64
CA GLN A 334 3.18 -17.44 16.29
C GLN A 334 2.20 -17.31 17.45
N PHE A 335 1.96 -18.41 18.17
CA PHE A 335 1.16 -18.40 19.39
C PHE A 335 1.76 -17.51 20.48
N ALA A 336 3.09 -17.54 20.67
CA ALA A 336 3.75 -16.66 21.61
C ALA A 336 3.64 -15.18 21.21
N TYR A 337 3.73 -14.83 19.92
CA TYR A 337 3.49 -13.46 19.46
C TYR A 337 2.05 -12.99 19.72
N CYS A 338 1.07 -13.86 19.46
CA CYS A 338 -0.34 -13.64 19.77
C CYS A 338 -0.55 -13.35 21.26
N LEU A 339 -0.05 -14.22 22.15
CA LEU A 339 -0.12 -14.03 23.60
C LEU A 339 0.59 -12.75 24.07
N PHE A 340 1.73 -12.44 23.47
CA PHE A 340 2.46 -11.22 23.81
C PHE A 340 1.62 -9.99 23.53
N ILE A 341 1.02 -9.91 22.34
CA ILE A 341 0.25 -8.72 21.93
C ILE A 341 -1.04 -8.61 22.71
N SER A 342 -1.76 -9.70 22.94
CA SER A 342 -2.95 -9.66 23.78
C SER A 342 -2.63 -9.26 25.22
N GLY A 343 -1.54 -9.77 25.79
CA GLY A 343 -1.09 -9.40 27.13
C GLY A 343 -0.66 -7.93 27.22
N GLN A 344 0.05 -7.46 26.19
CA GLN A 344 0.45 -6.06 26.05
C GLN A 344 -0.75 -5.13 25.92
N THR A 345 -1.75 -5.46 25.09
CA THR A 345 -2.93 -4.61 24.92
C THR A 345 -3.71 -4.48 26.23
N ALA A 346 -3.85 -5.58 26.97
CA ALA A 346 -4.48 -5.58 28.30
C ALA A 346 -3.72 -4.67 29.27
N PHE A 347 -2.39 -4.84 29.35
CA PHE A 347 -1.52 -4.05 30.21
C PHE A 347 -1.58 -2.54 29.88
N LEU A 348 -1.45 -2.18 28.60
CA LEU A 348 -1.39 -0.78 28.16
C LEU A 348 -2.73 -0.07 28.31
N PHE A 349 -3.84 -0.74 28.00
CA PHE A 349 -5.17 -0.14 28.12
C PHE A 349 -5.50 0.16 29.58
N HIS A 350 -5.27 -0.80 30.49
CA HIS A 350 -5.58 -0.59 31.89
C HIS A 350 -4.60 0.38 32.57
N LEU A 351 -3.32 0.39 32.17
CA LEU A 351 -2.38 1.44 32.59
C LEU A 351 -2.89 2.84 32.18
N GLY A 352 -3.46 2.96 30.99
CA GLY A 352 -4.08 4.20 30.52
C GLY A 352 -5.32 4.60 31.31
N SER A 353 -6.17 3.63 31.68
CA SER A 353 -7.38 3.91 32.47
C SER A 353 -7.09 4.29 33.92
N GLU A 354 -6.07 3.69 34.55
CA GLU A 354 -5.73 3.98 35.95
C GLU A 354 -4.97 5.30 36.13
N THR A 355 -4.16 5.68 35.14
CA THR A 355 -3.31 6.88 35.24
C THR A 355 -3.95 8.13 34.64
N ASP A 356 -5.04 7.98 33.89
CA ASP A 356 -5.67 9.02 33.05
C ASP A 356 -4.69 9.77 32.11
N GLN A 357 -3.48 9.22 31.91
CA GLN A 357 -2.38 9.87 31.21
C GLN A 357 -1.77 8.93 30.16
N ILE A 358 -2.00 9.24 28.87
CA ILE A 358 -1.45 8.47 27.74
C ILE A 358 0.10 8.49 27.71
N LEU A 359 0.75 9.46 28.37
CA LEU A 359 2.21 9.52 28.49
C LEU A 359 2.79 8.22 29.09
N TRP A 360 2.19 7.69 30.16
CA TRP A 360 2.65 6.45 30.79
C TRP A 360 2.49 5.23 29.88
N VAL A 361 1.41 5.22 29.09
CA VAL A 361 1.17 4.21 28.05
C VAL A 361 2.25 4.28 26.98
N LEU A 362 2.66 5.47 26.54
CA LEU A 362 3.73 5.66 25.56
C LEU A 362 5.08 5.18 26.09
N ILE A 363 5.43 5.54 27.34
CA ILE A 363 6.68 5.12 27.98
C ILE A 363 6.73 3.59 28.11
N ALA A 364 5.63 2.97 28.57
CA ALA A 364 5.52 1.52 28.64
C ALA A 364 5.67 0.87 27.26
N GLN A 365 5.04 1.44 26.22
CA GLN A 365 5.14 0.93 24.86
C GLN A 365 6.58 1.01 24.29
N ILE A 366 7.32 2.09 24.58
CA ILE A 366 8.73 2.22 24.20
C ILE A 366 9.58 1.13 24.90
N PHE A 367 9.32 0.88 26.18
CA PHE A 367 9.99 -0.19 26.92
C PHE A 367 9.71 -1.58 26.32
N ILE A 368 8.46 -1.83 25.94
CA ILE A 368 8.05 -3.08 25.27
C ILE A 368 8.72 -3.24 23.89
N LEU A 369 8.83 -2.16 23.11
CA LEU A 369 9.57 -2.17 21.85
C LEU A 369 11.06 -2.53 22.07
N CYS A 370 11.69 -1.96 23.10
CA CYS A 370 13.06 -2.29 23.48
C CYS A 370 13.22 -3.76 23.86
N ILE A 371 12.33 -4.30 24.71
CA ILE A 371 12.33 -5.75 25.06
C ILE A 371 12.19 -6.60 23.80
N SER A 372 11.27 -6.23 22.90
CA SER A 372 11.02 -6.94 21.65
C SER A 372 12.25 -7.00 20.76
N TYR A 373 13.03 -5.92 20.72
CA TYR A 373 14.32 -5.87 20.02
C TYR A 373 15.36 -6.80 20.64
N PHE A 374 15.49 -6.81 21.98
CA PHE A 374 16.43 -7.71 22.68
C PHE A 374 16.07 -9.19 22.55
N LEU A 375 14.79 -9.52 22.41
CA LEU A 375 14.29 -10.87 22.15
C LEU A 375 14.69 -11.42 20.77
N LYS A 376 15.29 -10.60 19.89
CA LYS A 376 15.58 -10.94 18.50
C LYS A 376 14.34 -11.51 17.78
N SER A 377 13.20 -10.90 18.07
CA SER A 377 11.90 -11.29 17.51
C SER A 377 11.88 -11.17 15.99
N HIS A 378 10.93 -11.84 15.36
CA HIS A 378 10.75 -11.77 13.90
C HIS A 378 10.46 -10.33 13.43
N TRP A 379 10.94 -9.95 12.24
CA TRP A 379 10.84 -8.58 11.70
C TRP A 379 9.40 -8.04 11.72
N PHE A 380 8.41 -8.87 11.39
CA PHE A 380 6.99 -8.46 11.37
C PHE A 380 6.46 -8.07 12.75
N PHE A 381 6.94 -8.75 13.80
CA PHE A 381 6.56 -8.43 15.17
C PHE A 381 7.12 -7.06 15.58
N ILE A 382 8.39 -6.78 15.24
CA ILE A 382 8.99 -5.45 15.46
C ILE A 382 8.26 -4.36 14.68
N LEU A 383 7.84 -4.63 13.44
CA LEU A 383 7.04 -3.68 12.66
C LEU A 383 5.76 -3.30 13.40
N ILE A 384 5.02 -4.28 13.92
CA ILE A 384 3.79 -4.02 14.69
C ILE A 384 4.09 -3.18 15.93
N GLN A 385 5.17 -3.48 16.67
CA GLN A 385 5.56 -2.70 17.84
C GLN A 385 5.92 -1.25 17.48
N MET A 386 6.61 -1.03 16.35
CA MET A 386 6.92 0.31 15.85
C MET A 386 5.66 1.08 15.44
N LEU A 387 4.71 0.41 14.77
CA LEU A 387 3.43 1.02 14.41
C LEU A 387 2.59 1.36 15.64
N ALA A 388 2.60 0.50 16.66
CA ALA A 388 1.94 0.76 17.93
C ALA A 388 2.59 1.94 18.68
N THR A 389 3.93 2.03 18.73
CA THR A 389 4.60 3.22 19.30
C THR A 389 4.21 4.50 18.58
N TYR A 390 4.16 4.47 17.24
CA TYR A 390 3.77 5.63 16.45
C TYR A 390 2.30 6.00 16.69
N GLY A 391 1.39 5.02 16.69
CA GLY A 391 -0.03 5.23 16.93
C GLY A 391 -0.34 5.80 18.31
N ILE A 392 0.31 5.32 19.36
CA ILE A 392 0.13 5.86 20.72
C ILE A 392 0.71 7.29 20.82
N ALA A 393 1.89 7.54 20.24
CA ALA A 393 2.47 8.89 20.19
C ALA A 393 1.56 9.86 19.42
N PHE A 394 0.96 9.38 18.32
CA PHE A 394 0.01 10.12 17.51
C PHE A 394 -1.24 10.52 18.31
N ILE A 395 -1.85 9.56 19.03
CA ILE A 395 -3.01 9.81 19.88
C ILE A 395 -2.67 10.76 21.04
N TYR A 396 -1.51 10.58 21.66
CA TYR A 396 -1.03 11.47 22.73
C TYR A 396 -0.96 12.93 22.26
N LEU A 397 -0.38 13.18 21.07
CA LEU A 397 -0.29 14.52 20.51
C LEU A 397 -1.65 15.13 20.18
N LEU A 398 -2.63 14.32 19.77
CA LEU A 398 -4.00 14.79 19.56
C LEU A 398 -4.73 15.13 20.87
N GLN A 399 -4.46 14.37 21.95
CA GLN A 399 -5.13 14.60 23.24
C GLN A 399 -4.65 15.87 23.95
N LEU A 400 -3.38 16.27 23.75
CA LEU A 400 -2.81 17.49 24.35
C LEU A 400 -3.58 18.78 24.00
N ASP A 401 -4.38 18.76 22.94
CA ASP A 401 -5.13 19.93 22.45
C ASP A 401 -6.60 19.95 22.94
N HIS A 402 -6.93 19.12 23.94
CA HIS A 402 -8.24 18.99 24.62
C HIS A 402 -9.49 18.83 23.74
N SER A 403 -9.29 18.65 22.44
CA SER A 403 -10.36 18.55 21.46
C SER A 403 -9.91 17.58 20.38
N LEU A 404 -10.36 16.32 20.49
CA LEU A 404 -10.04 15.25 19.53
C LEU A 404 -10.38 15.63 18.07
N TRP A 405 -11.15 16.70 17.86
CA TRP A 405 -11.66 17.18 16.57
C TRP A 405 -11.75 18.71 16.42
N SER A 406 -11.24 19.55 17.37
CA SER A 406 -11.15 21.00 17.09
C SER A 406 -9.85 21.29 16.33
N ILE A 407 -9.97 21.05 15.03
CA ILE A 407 -8.97 20.84 14.00
C ILE A 407 -8.28 22.15 13.55
N HIS A 408 -8.01 23.10 14.46
CA HIS A 408 -7.49 24.43 14.10
C HIS A 408 -6.21 24.86 14.82
N SER A 409 -5.59 24.03 15.68
CA SER A 409 -4.32 24.41 16.27
C SER A 409 -3.14 24.15 15.31
N THR A 410 -2.43 25.23 14.97
CA THR A 410 -1.12 25.17 14.30
C THR A 410 -0.17 24.21 15.02
N GLN A 411 -0.22 24.20 16.35
CA GLN A 411 0.72 23.45 17.18
C GLN A 411 0.58 21.93 17.06
N THR A 412 -0.64 21.39 16.96
CA THR A 412 -0.82 19.93 16.77
C THR A 412 -0.28 19.47 15.43
N TYR A 413 -0.55 20.21 14.37
CA TYR A 413 -0.01 19.93 13.05
C TYR A 413 1.53 19.95 13.05
N LEU A 414 2.15 20.95 13.68
CA LEU A 414 3.60 21.03 13.82
C LEU A 414 4.17 19.84 14.63
N ASN A 415 3.52 19.45 15.72
CA ASN A 415 3.96 18.30 16.52
C ASN A 415 3.83 16.97 15.75
N LEU A 416 2.75 16.78 14.98
CA LEU A 416 2.51 15.58 14.17
C LEU A 416 3.49 15.48 12.99
N THR A 417 3.82 16.60 12.36
CA THR A 417 4.85 16.64 11.32
C THR A 417 6.22 16.33 11.90
N LEU A 418 6.60 16.90 13.05
CA LEU A 418 7.84 16.55 13.76
C LEU A 418 7.91 15.05 14.09
N LEU A 419 6.82 14.44 14.57
CA LEU A 419 6.75 13.01 14.83
C LEU A 419 7.01 12.18 13.57
N SER A 420 6.43 12.59 12.44
CA SER A 420 6.61 11.91 11.15
C SER A 420 8.07 11.97 10.69
N TYR A 421 8.71 13.14 10.79
CA TYR A 421 10.13 13.30 10.43
C TYR A 421 11.10 12.60 11.39
N LEU A 422 10.74 12.40 12.66
CA LEU A 422 11.48 11.52 13.57
C LEU A 422 11.49 10.08 13.04
N VAL A 423 10.34 9.57 12.58
CA VAL A 423 10.27 8.23 11.97
C VAL A 423 11.02 8.18 10.63
N PHE A 424 10.90 9.22 9.79
CA PHE A 424 11.64 9.30 8.52
C PHE A 424 13.15 9.28 8.73
N SER A 425 13.63 9.87 9.84
CA SER A 425 15.05 9.88 10.20
C SER A 425 15.61 8.50 10.51
N LEU A 426 14.77 7.49 10.78
CA LEU A 426 15.22 6.09 10.93
C LEU A 426 15.87 5.55 9.63
N VAL A 427 15.53 6.11 8.47
CA VAL A 427 16.18 5.78 7.18
C VAL A 427 17.65 6.20 7.15
N LEU A 428 18.03 7.21 7.94
CA LEU A 428 19.40 7.73 8.01
C LEU A 428 20.33 6.88 8.88
N LEU A 429 19.80 5.93 9.65
CA LEU A 429 20.57 5.18 10.64
C LEU A 429 21.71 4.37 9.98
N PRO A 430 22.92 4.40 10.54
CA PRO A 430 24.03 3.61 10.04
C PRO A 430 23.71 2.12 10.20
N LYS A 431 23.87 1.38 9.11
CA LYS A 431 23.49 -0.04 9.02
C LYS A 431 24.54 -0.94 9.68
N ARG A 432 24.53 -0.97 11.02
CA ARG A 432 25.24 -1.94 11.86
C ARG A 432 24.53 -3.31 11.79
N GLU A 433 25.26 -4.41 11.99
CA GLU A 433 24.74 -5.78 11.83
C GLU A 433 23.44 -6.07 12.60
N SER A 434 23.27 -5.49 13.79
CA SER A 434 22.05 -5.67 14.59
C SER A 434 20.83 -4.91 14.07
N ILE A 435 21.03 -3.76 13.41
CA ILE A 435 19.97 -2.96 12.79
C ILE A 435 19.62 -3.52 11.41
N ALA A 436 20.61 -4.10 10.71
CA ALA A 436 20.45 -4.71 9.39
C ALA A 436 19.36 -5.79 9.33
N LEU A 437 19.13 -6.52 10.44
CA LEU A 437 18.09 -7.53 10.57
C LEU A 437 16.66 -6.96 10.50
N TYR A 438 16.49 -5.69 10.90
CA TYR A 438 15.19 -5.03 11.02
C TYR A 438 14.97 -3.91 10.01
N GLU A 439 15.85 -3.78 9.00
CA GLU A 439 15.71 -2.80 7.91
C GLU A 439 14.33 -2.85 7.28
N ARG A 440 13.82 -4.06 7.00
CA ARG A 440 12.49 -4.26 6.44
C ARG A 440 11.39 -3.67 7.31
N SER A 441 11.47 -3.83 8.63
CA SER A 441 10.49 -3.28 9.57
C SER A 441 10.55 -1.76 9.61
N ILE A 442 11.75 -1.18 9.60
CA ILE A 442 11.95 0.26 9.57
C ILE A 442 11.34 0.86 8.30
N PHE A 443 11.65 0.31 7.13
CA PHE A 443 11.12 0.82 5.86
C PHE A 443 9.60 0.67 5.76
N LEU A 444 9.03 -0.46 6.19
CA LEU A 444 7.58 -0.63 6.22
C LEU A 444 6.90 0.33 7.20
N CYS A 445 7.53 0.62 8.36
CA CYS A 445 7.02 1.61 9.30
C CYS A 445 7.02 3.02 8.68
N VAL A 446 8.12 3.43 8.06
CA VAL A 446 8.23 4.72 7.34
C VAL A 446 7.17 4.83 6.24
N LEU A 447 6.94 3.76 5.46
CA LEU A 447 5.92 3.72 4.42
C LEU A 447 4.51 3.93 4.98
N VAL A 448 4.18 3.34 6.12
CA VAL A 448 2.88 3.57 6.80
C VAL A 448 2.79 4.99 7.34
N VAL A 449 3.85 5.54 7.92
CA VAL A 449 3.85 6.94 8.39
C VAL A 449 3.65 7.91 7.23
N ILE A 450 4.23 7.67 6.06
CA ILE A 450 3.96 8.46 4.84
C ILE A 450 2.47 8.43 4.49
N LEU A 451 1.82 7.26 4.53
CA LEU A 451 0.38 7.15 4.26
C LEU A 451 -0.44 7.97 5.26
N VAL A 452 -0.14 7.86 6.55
CA VAL A 452 -0.85 8.57 7.62
C VAL A 452 -0.64 10.08 7.50
N ALA A 453 0.62 10.53 7.31
CA ALA A 453 0.95 11.93 7.16
C ALA A 453 0.29 12.55 5.92
N SER A 454 0.34 11.87 4.78
CA SER A 454 -0.29 12.32 3.53
C SER A 454 -1.82 12.39 3.65
N PHE A 455 -2.43 11.42 4.36
CA PHE A 455 -3.87 11.46 4.69
C PHE A 455 -4.22 12.66 5.56
N PHE A 456 -3.46 12.89 6.64
CA PHE A 456 -3.68 14.04 7.52
C PHE A 456 -3.52 15.37 6.80
N ASN A 457 -2.48 15.52 5.96
CA ASN A 457 -2.28 16.73 5.15
C ASN A 457 -3.48 17.01 4.23
N THR A 458 -4.09 15.98 3.65
CA THR A 458 -5.23 16.14 2.73
C THR A 458 -6.52 16.48 3.48
N PHE A 459 -6.76 15.87 4.64
CA PHE A 459 -7.99 16.09 5.43
C PHE A 459 -7.97 17.37 6.26
N MET A 460 -6.82 17.74 6.84
CA MET A 460 -6.71 18.93 7.68
C MET A 460 -6.73 20.22 6.85
N GLY A 461 -6.37 20.14 5.56
CA GLY A 461 -6.12 21.30 4.71
C GLY A 461 -4.88 22.08 5.20
N LEU A 462 -4.02 22.51 4.28
CA LEU A 462 -2.93 23.45 4.57
C LEU A 462 -3.48 24.88 4.82
N VAL A 463 -4.39 25.09 5.77
CA VAL A 463 -4.68 26.45 6.25
C VAL A 463 -4.66 26.50 7.77
N PRO A 464 -3.54 26.97 8.34
CA PRO A 464 -3.55 27.68 9.59
C PRO A 464 -3.24 29.17 9.32
N GLU A 465 -4.21 30.04 9.53
CA GLU A 465 -4.17 31.46 9.17
C GLU A 465 -3.20 32.33 10.00
N ASN A 466 -2.53 31.84 11.06
CA ASN A 466 -2.06 32.76 12.12
C ASN A 466 -0.61 32.69 12.61
N SER A 467 0.35 32.00 11.96
CA SER A 467 1.77 32.14 12.35
C SER A 467 2.78 31.77 11.25
N ILE A 468 3.17 32.75 10.43
CA ILE A 468 4.06 32.59 9.27
C ILE A 468 5.45 32.03 9.65
N ASP A 469 6.00 32.41 10.81
CA ASP A 469 7.38 32.09 11.16
C ASP A 469 7.60 30.63 11.56
N GLN A 470 6.83 30.10 12.52
CA GLN A 470 7.00 28.71 13.00
C GLN A 470 6.70 27.65 11.92
N GLN A 471 5.84 28.02 10.96
CA GLN A 471 5.43 27.16 9.85
C GLN A 471 6.56 26.93 8.84
N LEU A 472 7.36 27.97 8.54
CA LEU A 472 8.49 27.88 7.61
C LEU A 472 9.57 26.92 8.10
N TRP A 473 9.87 26.93 9.41
CA TRP A 473 10.90 26.09 10.00
C TRP A 473 10.56 24.59 9.87
N VAL A 474 9.32 24.20 10.15
CA VAL A 474 8.96 22.77 10.15
C VAL A 474 8.66 22.25 8.74
N LEU A 475 8.00 23.03 7.89
CA LEU A 475 7.63 22.58 6.55
C LEU A 475 8.81 22.55 5.56
N TYR A 476 9.75 23.49 5.68
CA TYR A 476 10.84 23.62 4.71
C TYR A 476 12.21 23.30 5.30
N LEU A 477 12.55 23.83 6.48
CA LEU A 477 13.89 23.65 7.03
C LEU A 477 14.13 22.21 7.50
N LEU A 478 13.15 21.57 8.14
CA LEU A 478 13.27 20.18 8.57
C LEU A 478 13.58 19.20 7.41
N PRO A 479 12.83 19.21 6.27
CA PRO A 479 13.21 18.40 5.13
C PRO A 479 14.53 18.81 4.47
N VAL A 480 14.90 20.10 4.46
CA VAL A 480 16.23 20.53 3.98
C VAL A 480 17.34 19.93 4.84
N VAL A 481 17.22 19.99 6.16
CA VAL A 481 18.17 19.38 7.09
C VAL A 481 18.23 17.86 6.87
N TRP A 482 17.08 17.21 6.70
CA TRP A 482 17.04 15.78 6.40
C TRP A 482 17.77 15.44 5.10
N LEU A 483 17.54 16.21 4.03
CA LEU A 483 18.17 16.03 2.73
C LEU A 483 19.68 16.25 2.78
N LEU A 484 20.14 17.27 3.53
CA LEU A 484 21.57 17.49 3.78
C LEU A 484 22.19 16.34 4.58
N CYS A 485 21.55 15.88 5.64
CA CYS A 485 22.01 14.73 6.41
C CYS A 485 22.10 13.46 5.54
N PHE A 486 21.07 13.16 4.74
CA PHE A 486 21.07 12.02 3.83
C PHE A 486 22.19 12.11 2.81
N SER A 487 22.37 13.28 2.19
CA SER A 487 23.37 13.48 1.15
C SER A 487 24.80 13.37 1.67
N VAL A 488 25.10 13.93 2.83
CA VAL A 488 26.42 13.83 3.48
C VAL A 488 26.73 12.40 3.91
N LEU A 489 25.76 11.71 4.53
CA LEU A 489 25.98 10.36 5.07
C LEU A 489 26.05 9.29 3.97
N HIS A 490 25.27 9.41 2.90
CA HIS A 490 25.07 8.33 1.93
C HIS A 490 25.48 8.68 0.49
N LEU A 491 25.25 9.91 0.01
CA LEU A 491 25.39 10.23 -1.42
C LEU A 491 26.74 10.82 -1.81
N TYR A 492 27.36 11.62 -0.93
CA TYR A 492 28.58 12.39 -1.23
C TYR A 492 29.74 11.52 -1.72
N ARG A 493 29.82 10.26 -1.28
CA ARG A 493 30.88 9.32 -1.67
C ARG A 493 30.49 8.39 -2.83
N GLN A 494 29.23 8.41 -3.28
CA GLN A 494 28.69 7.47 -4.27
C GLN A 494 28.51 8.08 -5.67
N LEU A 495 28.28 9.39 -5.76
CA LEU A 495 27.95 10.07 -7.02
C LEU A 495 29.04 11.06 -7.43
N LYS A 496 29.20 11.27 -8.74
CA LYS A 496 29.99 12.38 -9.30
C LYS A 496 29.31 13.71 -9.00
N ALA A 497 30.11 14.78 -8.97
CA ALA A 497 29.64 16.13 -8.61
C ALA A 497 28.38 16.57 -9.39
N LEU A 498 28.34 16.37 -10.71
CA LEU A 498 27.21 16.79 -11.54
C LEU A 498 25.90 16.07 -11.15
N THR A 499 25.93 14.75 -11.00
CA THR A 499 24.74 13.95 -10.67
C THR A 499 24.32 14.11 -9.23
N PHE A 500 25.27 14.30 -8.33
CA PHE A 500 25.05 14.69 -6.95
C PHE A 500 24.27 16.02 -6.84
N PHE A 501 24.74 17.08 -7.50
CA PHE A 501 24.05 18.37 -7.48
C PHE A 501 22.68 18.32 -8.17
N ALA A 502 22.54 17.60 -9.29
CA ALA A 502 21.25 17.43 -9.94
C ALA A 502 20.23 16.73 -9.03
N PHE A 503 20.64 15.69 -8.30
CA PHE A 503 19.78 14.98 -7.36
C PHE A 503 19.41 15.83 -6.14
N LEU A 504 20.34 16.66 -5.64
CA LEU A 504 20.04 17.64 -4.59
C LEU A 504 19.03 18.68 -5.05
N ILE A 505 19.20 19.25 -6.24
CA ILE A 505 18.27 20.23 -6.82
C ILE A 505 16.88 19.62 -6.95
N PHE A 506 16.79 18.37 -7.38
CA PHE A 506 15.51 17.66 -7.44
C PHE A 506 14.85 17.49 -6.07
N GLY A 507 15.62 17.13 -5.04
CA GLY A 507 15.08 17.04 -3.69
C GLY A 507 14.62 18.41 -3.17
N VAL A 508 15.37 19.48 -3.40
CA VAL A 508 14.96 20.86 -3.07
C VAL A 508 13.68 21.25 -3.82
N PHE A 509 13.57 20.88 -5.10
CA PHE A 509 12.37 21.12 -5.89
C PHE A 509 11.13 20.42 -5.29
N LEU A 510 11.26 19.16 -4.85
CA LEU A 510 10.19 18.44 -4.16
C LEU A 510 9.82 19.09 -2.82
N ILE A 511 10.79 19.65 -2.09
CA ILE A 511 10.53 20.40 -0.85
C ILE A 511 9.72 21.67 -1.14
N VAL A 512 10.09 22.43 -2.16
CA VAL A 512 9.37 23.65 -2.57
C VAL A 512 7.93 23.33 -2.97
N LEU A 513 7.72 22.20 -3.66
CA LEU A 513 6.39 21.73 -4.03
C LEU A 513 5.59 21.11 -2.86
N GLY A 514 6.20 20.88 -1.70
CA GLY A 514 5.54 20.23 -0.56
C GLY A 514 5.36 18.72 -0.71
N TYR A 515 6.17 18.06 -1.54
CA TYR A 515 6.09 16.63 -1.86
C TYR A 515 7.34 15.85 -1.44
N PHE A 516 7.95 16.23 -0.30
CA PHE A 516 9.20 15.63 0.15
C PHE A 516 9.07 14.12 0.46
N GLU A 517 7.87 13.65 0.82
CA GLU A 517 7.59 12.24 1.05
C GLU A 517 7.88 11.39 -0.20
N ILE A 518 7.68 11.94 -1.40
CA ILE A 518 8.00 11.27 -2.68
C ILE A 518 9.51 11.02 -2.79
N PHE A 519 10.34 11.94 -2.30
CA PHE A 519 11.80 11.76 -2.27
C PHE A 519 12.19 10.58 -1.37
N ILE A 520 11.58 10.49 -0.19
CA ILE A 520 11.79 9.38 0.75
C ILE A 520 11.33 8.07 0.12
N LEU A 521 10.18 8.04 -0.57
CA LEU A 521 9.69 6.86 -1.29
C LEU A 521 10.69 6.37 -2.34
N LEU A 522 11.28 7.28 -3.13
CA LEU A 522 12.30 6.93 -4.11
C LEU A 522 13.54 6.32 -3.45
N ILE A 523 13.99 6.87 -2.31
CA ILE A 523 15.11 6.31 -1.55
C ILE A 523 14.79 4.88 -1.06
N ILE A 524 13.60 4.65 -0.50
CA ILE A 524 13.18 3.32 -0.05
C ILE A 524 13.13 2.34 -1.22
N LEU A 525 12.66 2.78 -2.38
CA LEU A 525 12.61 1.98 -3.60
C LEU A 525 14.01 1.53 -4.05
N THR A 526 15.03 2.41 -3.98
CA THR A 526 16.41 2.04 -4.34
C THR A 526 16.94 0.91 -3.46
N TRP A 527 16.65 0.96 -2.16
CA TRP A 527 17.04 -0.08 -1.22
C TRP A 527 16.31 -1.39 -1.51
N ALA A 528 14.99 -1.33 -1.75
CA ALA A 528 14.18 -2.51 -2.03
C ALA A 528 14.66 -3.22 -3.31
N LEU A 529 14.97 -2.46 -4.36
CA LEU A 529 15.54 -2.97 -5.61
C LEU A 529 16.92 -3.60 -5.42
N LYS A 530 17.80 -2.95 -4.63
CA LYS A 530 19.14 -3.52 -4.33
C LYS A 530 19.04 -4.86 -3.58
N LYS A 531 18.22 -4.90 -2.53
CA LYS A 531 18.07 -6.09 -1.67
C LYS A 531 17.18 -7.16 -2.30
N LYS A 532 16.49 -6.86 -3.41
CA LYS A 532 15.46 -7.70 -4.03
C LYS A 532 14.36 -8.06 -3.02
N ASP A 533 14.00 -7.12 -2.14
CA ASP A 533 12.92 -7.30 -1.19
C ASP A 533 11.59 -6.98 -1.86
N TYR A 534 10.90 -8.03 -2.31
CA TYR A 534 9.63 -7.92 -3.03
C TYR A 534 8.50 -7.33 -2.18
N ILE A 535 8.53 -7.46 -0.85
CA ILE A 535 7.46 -6.90 0.00
C ILE A 535 7.61 -5.39 0.11
N VAL A 536 8.81 -4.89 0.46
CA VAL A 536 9.03 -3.44 0.56
C VAL A 536 8.87 -2.79 -0.81
N TYR A 537 9.33 -3.44 -1.87
CA TYR A 537 9.10 -2.99 -3.25
C TYR A 537 7.60 -2.87 -3.56
N GLY A 538 6.82 -3.93 -3.34
CA GLY A 538 5.37 -3.91 -3.61
C GLY A 538 4.63 -2.85 -2.81
N VAL A 539 4.88 -2.77 -1.50
CA VAL A 539 4.25 -1.77 -0.63
C VAL A 539 4.67 -0.36 -1.04
N SER A 540 5.94 -0.12 -1.38
CA SER A 540 6.40 1.21 -1.82
C SER A 540 5.67 1.69 -3.09
N LEU A 541 5.42 0.81 -4.06
CA LEU A 541 4.63 1.14 -5.24
C LEU A 541 3.17 1.44 -4.91
N THR A 542 2.56 0.67 -4.00
CA THR A 542 1.19 0.93 -3.53
C THR A 542 1.08 2.27 -2.82
N VAL A 543 2.04 2.61 -1.95
CA VAL A 543 2.10 3.90 -1.27
C VAL A 543 2.28 5.03 -2.27
N PHE A 544 3.12 4.85 -3.28
CA PHE A 544 3.30 5.82 -4.36
C PHE A 544 1.97 6.13 -5.06
N VAL A 545 1.24 5.09 -5.50
CA VAL A 545 -0.09 5.24 -6.11
C VAL A 545 -1.05 5.97 -5.18
N PHE A 546 -1.06 5.63 -3.89
CA PHE A 546 -1.93 6.27 -2.91
C PHE A 546 -1.60 7.75 -2.68
N VAL A 547 -0.33 8.11 -2.52
CA VAL A 547 0.09 9.52 -2.37
C VAL A 547 -0.31 10.33 -3.59
N PHE A 548 -0.11 9.81 -4.81
CA PHE A 548 -0.59 10.46 -6.04
C PHE A 548 -2.10 10.57 -6.12
N TRP A 549 -2.82 9.55 -5.64
CA TRP A 549 -4.27 9.59 -5.55
C TRP A 549 -4.75 10.66 -4.58
N GLN A 550 -4.07 10.89 -3.46
CA GLN A 550 -4.42 11.94 -2.52
C GLN A 550 -4.18 13.36 -3.07
N LEU A 551 -3.18 13.55 -3.94
CA LEU A 551 -3.03 14.81 -4.67
C LEU A 551 -4.30 15.20 -5.43
N TYR A 552 -5.08 14.22 -5.91
CA TYR A 552 -6.38 14.48 -6.54
C TYR A 552 -7.33 15.21 -5.59
N TYR A 553 -7.42 14.74 -4.35
CA TYR A 553 -8.36 15.23 -3.35
C TYR A 553 -7.91 16.48 -2.59
N ASN A 554 -6.67 16.94 -2.76
CA ASN A 554 -6.25 18.21 -2.18
C ASN A 554 -6.93 19.40 -2.90
N LEU A 555 -8.03 19.90 -2.37
CA LEU A 555 -8.85 20.94 -3.00
C LEU A 555 -8.19 22.33 -3.02
N GLN A 556 -7.09 22.54 -2.30
CA GLN A 556 -6.44 23.86 -2.18
C GLN A 556 -5.61 24.23 -3.41
N ILE A 557 -5.15 23.22 -4.15
CA ILE A 557 -4.36 23.41 -5.36
C ILE A 557 -5.28 23.25 -6.55
N THR A 558 -5.26 24.21 -7.47
CA THR A 558 -6.04 24.10 -8.71
C THR A 558 -5.59 22.89 -9.53
N PHE A 559 -6.52 22.24 -10.24
CA PHE A 559 -6.18 21.12 -11.12
C PHE A 559 -5.11 21.47 -12.17
N LEU A 560 -5.05 22.74 -12.62
CA LEU A 560 -4.03 23.23 -13.54
C LEU A 560 -2.64 23.25 -12.87
N ALA A 561 -2.53 23.76 -11.63
CA ALA A 561 -1.27 23.74 -10.89
C ALA A 561 -0.82 22.30 -10.55
N LYS A 562 -1.75 21.40 -10.25
CA LYS A 562 -1.47 19.95 -10.10
C LYS A 562 -0.92 19.35 -11.40
N SER A 563 -1.59 19.62 -12.53
CA SER A 563 -1.15 19.16 -13.84
C SER A 563 0.28 19.63 -14.15
N ALA A 564 0.54 20.94 -14.00
CA ALA A 564 1.86 21.52 -14.28
C ALA A 564 2.95 20.95 -13.37
N SER A 565 2.70 20.85 -12.06
CA SER A 565 3.69 20.30 -11.10
C SER A 565 4.01 18.82 -11.37
N ILE A 566 3.01 18.00 -11.68
CA ILE A 566 3.20 16.59 -12.05
C ILE A 566 3.99 16.48 -13.37
N PHE A 567 3.66 17.32 -14.36
CA PHE A 567 4.34 17.33 -15.66
C PHE A 567 5.83 17.71 -15.53
N ILE A 568 6.12 18.79 -14.81
CA ILE A 568 7.50 19.24 -14.54
C ILE A 568 8.27 18.16 -13.79
N SER A 569 7.65 17.53 -12.79
CA SER A 569 8.26 16.40 -12.07
C SER A 569 8.62 15.25 -13.00
N GLY A 570 7.75 14.93 -13.97
CA GLY A 570 8.03 13.93 -15.00
C GLY A 570 9.25 14.29 -15.86
N ILE A 571 9.37 15.55 -16.29
CA ILE A 571 10.53 16.02 -17.08
C ILE A 571 11.82 15.94 -16.26
N VAL A 572 11.79 16.39 -15.00
CA VAL A 572 12.97 16.35 -14.12
C VAL A 572 13.41 14.92 -13.87
N LEU A 573 12.48 13.99 -13.65
CA LEU A 573 12.79 12.56 -13.50
C LEU A 573 13.43 11.96 -14.76
N LEU A 574 12.99 12.36 -15.95
CA LEU A 574 13.57 11.93 -17.22
C LEU A 574 15.00 12.48 -17.39
N ALA A 575 15.23 13.74 -17.03
CA ALA A 575 16.56 14.34 -17.05
C ALA A 575 17.52 13.63 -16.07
N LEU A 576 17.05 13.32 -14.86
CA LEU A 576 17.82 12.57 -13.86
C LEU A 576 18.15 11.15 -14.32
N SER A 577 17.18 10.45 -14.92
CA SER A 577 17.41 9.08 -15.40
C SER A 577 18.47 9.04 -16.50
N TRP A 578 18.47 10.03 -17.40
CA TRP A 578 19.50 10.19 -18.43
C TRP A 578 20.89 10.46 -17.83
N LEU A 579 20.97 11.34 -16.82
CA LEU A 579 22.22 11.64 -16.12
C LEU A 579 22.79 10.40 -15.40
N PHE A 580 21.95 9.65 -14.67
CA PHE A 580 22.37 8.40 -14.01
C PHE A 580 22.77 7.32 -15.01
N GLN A 581 22.08 7.23 -16.15
CA GLN A 581 22.45 6.28 -17.21
C GLN A 581 23.81 6.62 -17.82
N ARG A 582 24.11 7.91 -18.03
CA ARG A 582 25.42 8.37 -18.52
C ARG A 582 26.53 8.07 -17.52
N GLU A 583 26.28 8.26 -16.23
CA GLU A 583 27.23 7.94 -15.17
C GLU A 583 27.53 6.43 -15.11
N ASN A 584 26.49 5.60 -15.10
CA ASN A 584 26.61 4.14 -15.09
C ASN A 584 27.43 3.62 -16.30
N LYS A 585 27.14 4.10 -17.51
CA LYS A 585 27.94 3.74 -18.71
C LYS A 585 29.41 4.12 -18.56
N ASN A 586 29.71 5.29 -18.02
CA ASN A 586 31.10 5.74 -17.83
C ASN A 586 31.86 4.92 -16.77
N ASP A 587 31.17 4.41 -15.76
CA ASP A 587 31.78 3.57 -14.71
C ASP A 587 32.06 2.15 -15.23
N LEU A 588 31.18 1.59 -16.05
CA LEU A 588 31.42 0.31 -16.75
C LEU A 588 32.64 0.39 -17.68
N VAL A 589 32.78 1.47 -18.45
CA VAL A 589 33.92 1.67 -19.38
C VAL A 589 35.26 1.86 -18.64
N LYS A 590 35.24 2.35 -17.40
CA LYS A 590 36.45 2.45 -16.56
C LYS A 590 36.82 1.12 -15.92
N GLY A 591 35.83 0.34 -15.47
CA GLY A 591 36.06 -0.98 -14.87
C GLY A 591 36.53 -2.06 -15.86
N GLU A 592 36.34 -1.89 -17.16
CA GLU A 592 36.92 -2.77 -18.20
C GLU A 592 38.37 -2.41 -18.57
N LYS A 593 38.88 -1.26 -18.12
CA LYS A 593 40.24 -0.77 -18.40
C LYS A 593 41.22 -0.95 -17.22
N GLU A 594 40.71 -1.41 -16.08
CA GLU A 594 41.47 -1.88 -14.91
C GLU A 594 41.45 -3.41 -14.88
#